data_AF-A0A2V7FV34-F1
#
_entry.id   AF-A0A2V7FV34-F1
#
_cell.length_a   1.000
_cell.length_b   1.000
_cell.length_c   1.000
_cell.angle_alpha   90.00
_cell.angle_beta   90.00
_cell.angle_gamma   90.00
#
_symmetry.space_group_name_H-M   'P 1'
#
loop_
_entity.id
_entity.type
_entity.pdbx_description
1 polymer ?
#
loop_
_entity_poly.entity_id
_entity_poly.type
_entity_poly.pdbx_seq_one_letter_code
_entity_poly.pdbx_strand_id
1 'polypeptide(L)'
;MAKALRQALSASGTPLGVPPAAAAAAGPTLDAKPIEQALGRQGRDIGGGVFQVTAPRAEAITEMGQPLLPAMGVVTVMNFQPTSDGKAAITGDF
;
A
#
# COMPACT_ATOMS: atom_id res chain seq x y z
N MET A 1 -31.97 -0.96 -28.54
CA MET A 1 -30.92 -1.70 -27.79
C MET A 1 -30.26 -0.84 -26.71
N ALA A 2 -29.50 0.21 -27.02
CA ALA A 2 -28.79 1.01 -26.00
C ALA A 2 -29.67 1.60 -24.88
N LYS A 3 -30.89 2.06 -25.20
CA LYS A 3 -31.85 2.58 -24.20
C LYS A 3 -32.34 1.50 -23.22
N ALA A 4 -32.62 0.30 -23.72
CA ALA A 4 -33.12 -0.81 -22.92
C ALA A 4 -32.04 -1.32 -21.94
N LEU A 5 -30.79 -1.41 -22.41
CA LEU A 5 -29.66 -1.76 -21.55
C LEU A 5 -29.46 -0.72 -20.43
N ARG A 6 -29.50 0.57 -20.78
CA ARG A 6 -29.37 1.66 -19.79
C ARG A 6 -30.52 1.65 -18.76
N GLN A 7 -31.75 1.35 -19.18
CA GLN A 7 -32.90 1.23 -18.26
C GLN A 7 -32.77 0.05 -17.30
N ALA A 8 -32.35 -1.12 -17.80
CA ALA A 8 -32.11 -2.29 -16.96
C ALA A 8 -31.03 -2.02 -15.91
N LEU A 9 -29.93 -1.35 -16.31
CA LEU A 9 -28.86 -0.94 -15.40
C LEU A 9 -29.29 0.17 -14.42
N SER A 10 -30.21 1.07 -14.79
CA SER A 10 -30.76 2.06 -13.84
C SER A 10 -31.69 1.43 -12.80
N ALA A 11 -32.40 0.35 -13.16
CA ALA A 11 -33.32 -0.34 -12.26
C ALA A 11 -32.61 -1.23 -11.22
N SER A 12 -31.34 -1.61 -11.45
CA SER A 12 -30.59 -2.47 -10.52
C SER A 12 -30.04 -1.75 -9.28
N GLY A 13 -30.29 -0.44 -9.15
CA GLY A 13 -29.73 0.38 -8.06
C GLY A 13 -28.21 0.57 -8.15
N THR A 14 -27.58 0.09 -9.23
CA THR A 14 -26.14 0.23 -9.47
C THR A 14 -25.86 1.65 -9.97
N PRO A 15 -25.03 2.45 -9.28
CA PRO A 15 -24.67 3.79 -9.74
C PRO A 15 -24.04 3.73 -11.13
N LEU A 16 -24.59 4.45 -12.11
CA LEU A 16 -24.13 4.44 -13.51
C LEU A 16 -23.04 5.49 -13.82
N GLY A 17 -22.53 6.14 -12.79
CA GLY A 17 -21.39 7.02 -12.86
C GLY A 17 -20.22 6.42 -12.11
N VAL A 18 -19.00 6.83 -12.47
CA VAL A 18 -17.84 6.64 -11.59
C VAL A 18 -18.14 7.45 -10.32
N PRO A 19 -18.21 6.81 -9.14
CA PRO A 19 -18.33 7.56 -7.90
C PRO A 19 -17.19 8.58 -7.85
N PRO A 20 -17.44 9.83 -7.43
CA PRO A 20 -16.33 10.76 -7.21
C PRO A 20 -15.33 10.06 -6.29
N ALA A 21 -14.05 10.05 -6.70
CA ALA A 21 -13.00 9.51 -5.86
C ALA A 21 -13.09 10.24 -4.52
N ALA A 22 -13.29 9.49 -3.43
CA ALA A 22 -13.30 10.07 -2.11
C ALA A 22 -11.96 10.80 -1.94
N ALA A 23 -12.01 12.11 -1.65
CA ALA A 23 -10.82 12.84 -1.31
C ALA A 23 -10.18 12.12 -0.11
N ALA A 24 -8.95 11.66 -0.26
CA ALA A 24 -8.22 11.10 0.86
C ALA A 24 -8.20 12.18 1.94
N ALA A 25 -8.87 11.93 3.07
CA ALA A 25 -8.77 12.81 4.21
C ALA A 25 -7.27 12.93 4.52
N ALA A 26 -6.76 14.16 4.58
CA ALA A 26 -5.39 14.40 4.99
C ALA A 26 -5.26 13.94 6.44
N GLY A 27 -4.82 12.68 6.60
CA GLY A 27 -4.56 12.09 7.90
C GLY A 27 -3.37 12.78 8.57
N PRO A 28 -3.06 12.37 9.82
CA PRO A 28 -1.84 12.81 10.46
C PRO A 28 -0.63 12.50 9.56
N THR A 29 0.37 13.37 9.56
CA THR A 29 1.59 13.18 8.77
C THR A 29 2.66 12.48 9.61
N LEU A 30 3.54 11.74 8.96
CA LEU A 30 4.67 11.04 9.58
C LEU A 30 5.97 11.62 9.03
N ASP A 31 6.90 12.03 9.89
CA ASP A 31 8.26 12.30 9.45
C ASP A 31 8.98 10.96 9.23
N ALA A 32 9.27 10.65 7.97
CA ALA A 32 9.93 9.41 7.58
C ALA A 32 11.44 9.41 7.87
N LYS A 33 12.09 10.57 7.98
CA LYS A 33 13.56 10.65 8.10
C LYS A 33 14.11 9.88 9.30
N PRO A 34 13.54 9.99 10.52
CA PRO A 34 14.01 9.22 11.66
C PRO A 34 13.89 7.71 11.46
N ILE A 35 12.84 7.26 10.77
CA ILE A 35 12.61 5.84 10.46
C ILE A 35 13.71 5.36 9.51
N GLU A 36 13.97 6.11 8.44
CA GLU A 36 14.98 5.76 7.45
C GLU A 36 16.39 5.75 8.04
N GLN A 37 16.68 6.70 8.93
CA GLN A 37 17.96 6.76 9.65
C GLN A 37 18.13 5.56 10.59
N ALA A 38 17.09 5.22 11.37
CA ALA A 38 17.12 4.09 12.29
C ALA A 38 17.26 2.75 11.58
N LEU A 39 16.62 2.59 10.41
CA LEU A 39 16.67 1.37 9.60
C LEU A 39 17.86 1.34 8.63
N GLY A 40 18.54 2.48 8.40
CA GLY A 40 19.57 2.62 7.38
C GLY A 40 19.05 2.38 5.96
N ARG A 41 17.74 2.55 5.73
CA ARG A 41 17.06 2.22 4.47
C ARG A 41 16.01 3.27 4.15
N GLN A 42 15.98 3.68 2.89
CA GLN A 42 14.93 4.56 2.39
C GLN A 42 13.62 3.79 2.25
N GLY A 43 12.50 4.48 2.47
CA GLY A 43 11.17 3.96 2.21
C GLY A 43 10.44 4.75 1.13
N ARG A 44 9.14 4.50 1.00
CA ARG A 44 8.27 5.25 0.08
C ARG A 44 6.84 5.30 0.59
N ASP A 45 6.14 6.37 0.22
CA ASP A 45 4.68 6.44 0.36
C ASP A 45 4.03 5.47 -0.64
N ILE A 46 3.10 4.64 -0.18
CA ILE A 46 2.33 3.70 -1.01
C ILE A 46 0.85 4.08 -1.15
N GLY A 47 0.48 5.29 -0.73
CA GLY A 47 -0.88 5.79 -0.67
C GLY A 47 -1.60 5.44 0.63
N GLY A 48 -2.76 6.04 0.85
CA GLY A 48 -3.59 5.77 2.04
C GLY A 48 -2.96 6.21 3.37
N GLY A 49 -1.93 7.06 3.34
CA GLY A 49 -1.17 7.47 4.53
C GLY A 49 -0.18 6.42 5.03
N VAL A 50 0.19 5.44 4.21
CA VAL A 50 1.13 4.39 4.60
C VAL A 50 2.51 4.65 4.01
N PHE A 51 3.51 4.75 4.88
CA PHE A 51 4.92 4.74 4.51
C PHE A 51 5.47 3.31 4.61
N GLN A 52 6.14 2.84 3.57
CA GLN A 52 6.63 1.47 3.48
C GLN A 52 8.15 1.45 3.36
N VAL A 53 8.80 0.60 4.15
CA VAL A 53 10.22 0.25 4.01
C VAL A 53 10.32 -1.22 3.61
N THR A 54 11.18 -1.52 2.63
CA THR A 54 11.44 -2.88 2.17
C THR A 54 12.88 -3.27 2.48
N ALA A 55 13.06 -4.38 3.18
CA ALA A 55 14.35 -4.95 3.53
C ALA A 55 14.59 -6.24 2.73
N PRO A 56 15.47 -6.23 1.69
CA PRO A 56 15.91 -7.44 1.03
C PRO A 56 16.72 -8.34 1.98
N ARG A 57 16.69 -9.65 1.69
CA ARG A 57 17.61 -10.64 2.25
C ARG A 57 19.06 -10.28 1.88
N ALA A 58 20.01 -10.68 2.73
CA ALA A 58 21.43 -10.45 2.47
C ALA A 58 21.96 -11.43 1.40
N GLU A 59 21.38 -12.62 1.38
CA GLU A 59 21.67 -13.71 0.47
C GLU A 59 20.67 -13.76 -0.70
N ALA A 60 21.10 -14.36 -1.81
CA ALA A 60 20.20 -14.70 -2.90
C ALA A 60 19.36 -15.94 -2.52
N ILE A 61 18.04 -15.78 -2.50
CA ILE A 61 17.13 -16.90 -2.29
C ILE A 61 16.92 -17.61 -3.62
N THR A 62 17.14 -18.92 -3.64
CA THR A 62 16.95 -19.76 -4.83
C THR A 62 16.00 -20.91 -4.55
N GLU A 63 15.25 -21.31 -5.58
CA GLU A 63 14.42 -22.51 -5.59
C GLU A 63 14.79 -23.32 -6.84
N MET A 64 15.14 -24.59 -6.67
CA MET A 64 15.61 -25.45 -7.77
C MET A 64 16.76 -24.84 -8.59
N GLY A 65 17.63 -24.07 -7.93
CA GLY A 65 18.76 -23.39 -8.56
C GLY A 65 18.40 -22.12 -9.35
N GLN A 66 17.14 -21.68 -9.32
CA GLN A 66 16.70 -20.42 -9.91
C GLN A 66 16.48 -19.34 -8.84
N PRO A 67 16.95 -18.09 -9.05
CA PRO A 67 16.74 -17.01 -8.09
C PRO A 67 15.27 -16.61 -8.03
N LEU A 68 14.75 -16.42 -6.81
CA LEU A 68 13.42 -15.90 -6.58
C LEU A 68 13.40 -14.37 -6.70
N LEU A 69 12.37 -13.83 -7.34
CA LEU A 69 12.19 -12.38 -7.50
C LEU A 69 11.63 -11.75 -6.22
N PRO A 70 11.95 -10.48 -5.91
CA PRO A 70 11.39 -9.78 -4.74
C PRO A 70 9.85 -9.81 -4.67
N ALA A 71 9.19 -9.73 -5.83
CA ALA A 71 7.73 -9.80 -5.93
C ALA A 71 7.13 -11.14 -5.47
N MET A 72 7.95 -12.19 -5.29
CA MET A 72 7.53 -13.48 -4.77
C MET A 72 7.56 -13.55 -3.23
N GLY A 73 7.73 -12.42 -2.53
CA GLY A 73 7.68 -12.38 -1.06
C GLY A 73 8.98 -12.80 -0.37
N VAL A 74 10.12 -12.73 -1.06
CA VAL A 74 11.45 -13.04 -0.48
C VAL A 74 12.12 -11.81 0.16
N VAL A 75 11.35 -10.74 0.36
CA VAL A 75 11.76 -9.52 1.05
C VAL A 75 10.86 -9.30 2.26
N THR A 76 11.36 -8.62 3.26
CA THR A 76 10.55 -8.18 4.39
C THR A 76 10.00 -6.79 4.13
N VAL A 77 8.71 -6.62 4.36
CA VAL A 77 8.03 -5.33 4.27
C VAL A 77 7.65 -4.83 5.66
N MET A 78 7.86 -3.54 5.91
CA MET A 78 7.43 -2.84 7.12
C MET A 78 6.57 -1.65 6.72
N ASN A 79 5.34 -1.60 7.22
CA ASN A 79 4.41 -0.51 6.94
C ASN A 79 4.23 0.35 8.20
N PHE A 80 4.28 1.65 8.02
CA PHE A 80 4.11 2.66 9.05
C PHE A 80 2.91 3.51 8.69
N GLN A 81 1.89 3.49 9.54
CA GLN A 81 0.72 4.34 9.40
C GLN A 81 0.68 5.33 10.57
N PRO A 82 0.71 6.65 10.32
CA PRO A 82 0.67 7.65 11.37
C PRO A 82 -0.61 7.50 12.19
N THR A 83 -0.45 7.62 13.50
CA THR A 83 -1.55 7.77 14.47
C THR A 83 -1.63 9.22 14.92
N SER A 84 -2.48 9.51 15.92
CA SER A 84 -2.35 10.76 16.68
C SER A 84 -1.00 10.80 17.40
N ASP A 85 -0.59 12.01 17.81
CA ASP A 85 0.51 12.24 18.76
C ASP A 85 1.91 11.91 18.22
N GLY A 86 2.09 11.99 16.89
CA GLY A 86 3.40 11.82 16.24
C GLY A 86 3.95 10.39 16.30
N LYS A 87 3.08 9.41 16.56
CA LYS A 87 3.42 7.98 16.55
C LYS A 87 2.95 7.33 15.26
N ALA A 88 3.36 6.08 15.05
CA ALA A 88 2.88 5.25 13.97
C ALA A 88 2.49 3.86 14.49
N ALA A 89 1.40 3.32 13.95
CA ALA A 89 1.12 1.89 14.00
C ALA A 89 2.01 1.21 12.97
N ILE A 90 2.59 0.07 13.34
CA ILE A 90 3.56 -0.64 12.52
C ILE A 90 3.07 -2.06 12.30
N THR A 91 3.09 -2.51 11.05
CA THR A 91 2.93 -3.92 10.69
C THR A 91 4.14 -4.39 9.89
N GLY A 92 4.47 -5.67 10.03
CA GLY A 92 5.50 -6.33 9.24
C GLY A 92 5.21 -7.82 9.16
N ASP A 93 6.08 -8.55 8.47
CA ASP A 93 5.89 -9.98 8.21
C ASP A 93 6.22 -10.90 9.42
N PHE A 94 6.32 -10.36 10.65
CA PHE A 94 6.72 -11.08 11.89
C PHE A 94 5.73 -10.95 13.03
#